data_AF-A0A2N3BD18-F1
#
_entry.id   AF-A0A2N3BD18-F1
#
_cell.length_a   1.000
_cell.length_b   1.000
_cell.length_c   1.000
_cell.angle_alpha   90.00
_cell.angle_beta   90.00
_cell.angle_gamma   90.00
#
_symmetry.space_group_name_H-M   'P 1'
#
loop_
_entity.id
_entity.type
_entity.pdbx_description
1 polymer ?
#
loop_
_entity_poly.entity_id
_entity_poly.type
_entity_poly.pdbx_seq_one_letter_code
_entity_poly.pdbx_strand_id
1 'polypeptide(L)'
;MKFSRIALLAALALGTAAPAYAQTPVFDTAAVNFGCTEGICATAAQAAIVQIAVSGLTGRAYSDQIALLASLLYGLAQGGQVSLADVGAALRAVAAASNDPAQAAAIVAAAEAVESGRAAAGTPPAFEASPN
;
A
#
# COMPACT_ATOMS: atom_id res chain seq x y z
N MET A 1 -25.46 39.21 31.71
CA MET A 1 -24.27 38.69 31.00
C MET A 1 -24.38 37.17 31.03
N LYS A 2 -25.00 36.58 29.99
CA LYS A 2 -24.36 36.00 28.80
C LYS A 2 -23.63 34.67 29.11
N PHE A 3 -24.37 33.59 28.82
CA PHE A 3 -24.01 32.29 28.23
C PHE A 3 -22.89 31.40 28.79
N SER A 4 -23.27 30.11 28.84
CA SER A 4 -22.45 28.92 28.56
C SER A 4 -21.71 28.23 29.71
N ARG A 5 -22.44 27.34 30.40
CA ARG A 5 -21.90 26.13 31.06
C ARG A 5 -22.23 24.84 30.30
N ILE A 6 -22.57 24.93 29.02
CA ILE A 6 -22.87 23.80 28.14
C ILE A 6 -21.77 23.72 27.08
N ALA A 7 -20.60 23.18 27.44
CA ALA A 7 -19.57 22.83 26.46
C ALA A 7 -18.51 21.86 27.02
N LEU A 8 -18.88 20.94 27.92
CA LEU A 8 -17.95 19.91 28.42
C LEU A 8 -18.46 18.48 28.18
N LEU A 9 -19.26 18.30 27.13
CA LEU A 9 -19.69 17.01 26.59
C LEU A 9 -19.70 17.06 25.06
N ALA A 10 -18.55 17.26 24.43
CA ALA A 10 -18.38 17.10 22.97
C ALA A 10 -16.90 17.04 22.57
N ALA A 11 -16.17 16.02 23.00
CA ALA A 11 -14.91 15.64 22.35
C ALA A 11 -14.49 14.18 22.56
N LEU A 12 -15.33 13.36 23.22
CA LEU A 12 -15.23 11.91 23.13
C LEU A 12 -16.07 11.43 21.94
N ALA A 13 -15.59 11.70 20.73
CA ALA A 13 -15.97 10.96 19.52
C ALA A 13 -14.98 11.33 18.41
N LEU A 14 -14.42 10.30 17.75
CA LEU A 14 -13.67 10.38 16.48
C LEU A 14 -12.18 10.76 16.60
N GLY A 15 -11.48 10.17 17.55
CA GLY A 15 -10.03 9.96 17.47
C GLY A 15 -9.68 8.49 17.22
N THR A 16 -10.60 7.71 16.63
CA THR A 16 -10.33 6.31 16.29
C THR A 16 -9.38 6.27 15.11
N ALA A 17 -8.10 6.07 15.41
CA ALA A 17 -7.16 5.32 14.62
C ALA A 17 -7.06 5.70 13.12
N ALA A 18 -6.17 6.64 12.81
CA ALA A 18 -5.37 6.51 11.60
C ALA A 18 -3.90 6.28 12.00
N PRO A 19 -3.51 5.09 12.48
CA PRO A 19 -2.11 4.75 12.46
C PRO A 19 -1.72 4.49 10.98
N ALA A 20 -0.54 4.98 10.59
CA ALA A 20 0.18 4.65 9.35
C ALA A 20 0.07 5.56 8.10
N TYR A 21 -0.16 6.88 8.22
CA TYR A 21 0.07 7.81 7.09
C TYR A 21 0.96 9.03 7.43
N ALA A 22 1.86 8.91 8.40
CA ALA A 22 2.85 9.97 8.67
C ALA A 22 4.14 9.83 7.85
N GLN A 23 4.28 8.78 7.03
CA GLN A 23 5.46 8.59 6.19
C GLN A 23 5.20 9.14 4.78
N THR A 24 5.82 10.27 4.49
CA THR A 24 5.86 10.81 3.13
C THR A 24 6.58 9.81 2.23
N PRO A 25 5.94 9.33 1.16
CA PRO A 25 6.59 8.44 0.21
C PRO A 25 7.80 9.16 -0.39
N VAL A 26 8.94 8.47 -0.46
CA VAL A 26 10.15 9.00 -1.13
C VAL A 26 10.08 8.90 -2.65
N PHE A 27 8.98 8.32 -3.16
CA PHE A 27 8.71 8.14 -4.56
C PHE A 27 7.48 8.95 -5.00
N ASP A 28 7.42 9.27 -6.29
CA ASP A 28 6.28 9.98 -6.87
C ASP A 28 5.04 9.07 -7.01
N THR A 29 4.13 9.18 -6.04
CA THR A 29 2.85 8.44 -6.04
C THR A 29 1.95 8.79 -7.23
N ALA A 30 2.01 10.02 -7.75
CA ALA A 30 1.19 10.43 -8.89
C ALA A 30 1.72 9.79 -10.18
N ALA A 31 3.05 9.72 -10.35
CA ALA A 31 3.68 9.02 -11.46
C ALA A 31 3.36 7.52 -11.45
N VAL A 32 3.33 6.88 -10.27
CA VAL A 32 2.91 5.47 -10.14
C VAL A 32 1.45 5.30 -10.54
N ASN A 33 0.55 6.14 -10.03
CA ASN A 33 -0.87 6.07 -10.36
C ASN A 33 -1.11 6.25 -11.87
N PHE A 34 -0.54 7.31 -12.45
CA PHE A 34 -0.63 7.59 -13.88
C PHE A 34 -0.06 6.45 -14.74
N GLY A 35 1.12 5.94 -14.37
CA GLY A 35 1.72 4.81 -15.10
C GLY A 35 0.85 3.55 -15.05
N CYS A 36 0.15 3.31 -13.93
CA CYS A 36 -0.77 2.18 -13.81
C CYS A 36 -2.06 2.37 -14.62
N THR A 37 -2.60 3.59 -14.72
CA THR A 37 -3.76 3.87 -15.59
C THR A 37 -3.43 3.81 -17.07
N GLU A 38 -2.19 4.10 -17.46
CA GLU A 38 -1.71 4.02 -18.84
C GLU A 38 -1.23 2.61 -19.25
N GLY A 39 -1.36 1.60 -18.37
CA GLY A 39 -0.96 0.23 -18.67
C GLY A 39 0.55 -0.04 -18.60
N ILE A 40 1.33 0.86 -18.00
CA ILE A 40 2.79 0.73 -17.79
C ILE A 40 3.14 0.60 -16.30
N CYS A 41 2.23 -0.02 -15.53
CA CYS A 41 2.27 -0.11 -14.07
C CYS A 41 3.58 -0.74 -13.55
N ALA A 42 4.08 -1.78 -14.22
CA ALA A 42 5.35 -2.44 -13.86
C ALA A 42 6.55 -1.48 -13.98
N THR A 43 6.62 -0.69 -15.05
CA THR A 43 7.67 0.31 -15.26
C THR A 43 7.61 1.41 -14.19
N ALA A 44 6.41 1.87 -13.86
CA ALA A 44 6.21 2.90 -12.85
C ALA A 44 6.58 2.40 -11.45
N ALA A 45 6.23 1.15 -11.11
CA ALA A 45 6.66 0.50 -9.88
C ALA A 45 8.19 0.32 -9.81
N GLN A 46 8.83 -0.09 -10.91
CA GLN A 46 10.30 -0.18 -10.97
C GLN A 46 10.97 1.19 -10.74
N ALA A 47 10.44 2.26 -11.33
CA ALA A 47 10.94 3.61 -11.09
C ALA A 47 10.83 4.00 -9.60
N ALA A 48 9.71 3.68 -8.94
CA ALA A 48 9.54 3.91 -7.51
C ALA A 48 10.51 3.08 -6.66
N ILE A 49 10.73 1.80 -6.99
CA ILE A 49 11.73 0.93 -6.33
C ILE A 49 13.12 1.54 -6.43
N VAL A 50 13.51 2.03 -7.61
CA VAL A 50 14.80 2.71 -7.82
C VAL A 50 14.91 3.96 -6.95
N GLN A 51 13.86 4.79 -6.89
CA GLN A 51 13.82 5.98 -6.02
C GLN A 51 13.99 5.62 -4.54
N ILE A 52 13.32 4.56 -4.07
CA ILE A 52 13.47 4.05 -2.69
C ILE A 52 14.92 3.58 -2.45
N ALA A 53 15.52 2.86 -3.40
CA ALA A 53 16.88 2.34 -3.29
C ALA A 53 17.94 3.46 -3.25
N VAL A 54 17.82 4.49 -4.10
CA VAL A 54 18.77 5.61 -4.12
C VAL A 54 18.57 6.62 -2.98
N SER A 55 17.46 6.52 -2.24
CA SER A 55 17.21 7.36 -1.06
C SER A 55 18.13 7.02 0.12
N GLY A 56 18.90 5.93 0.06
CA GLY A 56 19.83 5.52 1.10
C GLY A 56 19.16 5.00 2.37
N LEU A 57 17.86 4.69 2.32
CA LEU A 57 17.11 4.10 3.42
C LEU A 57 17.56 2.65 3.66
N THR A 58 17.60 2.25 4.93
CA THR A 58 18.01 0.89 5.32
C THR A 58 17.08 0.33 6.40
N GLY A 59 17.11 -0.99 6.56
CA GLY A 59 16.32 -1.70 7.57
C GLY A 59 14.84 -1.35 7.50
N ARG A 60 14.27 -0.99 8.65
CA ARG A 60 12.83 -0.73 8.79
C ARG A 60 12.33 0.40 7.88
N ALA A 61 13.10 1.48 7.71
CA ALA A 61 12.66 2.61 6.89
C ALA A 61 12.56 2.24 5.40
N TYR A 62 13.45 1.37 4.90
CA TYR A 62 13.36 0.83 3.56
C TYR A 62 12.13 -0.07 3.41
N SER A 63 11.94 -1.01 4.35
CA SER A 63 10.77 -1.89 4.37
C SER A 63 9.45 -1.12 4.45
N ASP A 64 9.39 -0.04 5.23
CA ASP A 64 8.19 0.81 5.32
C ASP A 64 7.87 1.45 3.95
N GLN A 65 8.86 1.90 3.18
CA GLN A 65 8.64 2.45 1.83
C GLN A 65 8.21 1.39 0.81
N ILE A 66 8.77 0.19 0.89
CA ILE A 66 8.32 -0.96 0.08
C ILE A 66 6.85 -1.31 0.41
N ALA A 67 6.48 -1.31 1.70
CA ALA A 67 5.09 -1.53 2.12
C ALA A 67 4.16 -0.43 1.59
N LEU A 68 4.58 0.83 1.64
CA LEU A 68 3.81 1.95 1.10
C LEU A 68 3.58 1.79 -0.41
N LEU A 69 4.60 1.46 -1.18
CA LEU A 69 4.47 1.22 -2.62
C LEU A 69 3.53 0.04 -2.91
N ALA A 70 3.66 -1.06 -2.18
CA ALA A 70 2.77 -2.21 -2.32
C ALA A 70 1.30 -1.85 -1.98
N SER A 71 1.09 -1.08 -0.92
CA SER A 71 -0.26 -0.63 -0.51
C SER A 71 -0.91 0.29 -1.55
N LEU A 72 -0.14 1.18 -2.17
CA LEU A 72 -0.60 2.03 -3.27
C LEU A 72 -1.05 1.17 -4.45
N LEU A 73 -0.20 0.25 -4.92
CA LEU A 73 -0.52 -0.64 -6.04
C LEU A 73 -1.78 -1.50 -5.75
N TYR A 74 -1.88 -2.06 -4.55
CA TYR A 74 -3.05 -2.83 -4.14
C TYR A 74 -4.33 -1.97 -4.11
N GLY A 75 -4.23 -0.73 -3.63
CA GLY A 75 -5.35 0.23 -3.67
C GLY A 75 -5.79 0.58 -5.09
N LEU A 76 -4.84 0.69 -6.04
CA LEU A 76 -5.17 0.92 -7.45
C LEU A 76 -5.97 -0.26 -8.03
N ALA A 77 -5.57 -1.51 -7.74
CA ALA A 77 -6.33 -2.68 -8.16
C ALA A 77 -7.76 -2.70 -7.61
N GLN A 78 -7.99 -2.21 -6.38
CA GLN A 78 -9.34 -2.09 -5.84
C GLN A 78 -10.19 -1.03 -6.54
N GLY A 79 -9.58 0.01 -7.09
CA GLY A 79 -10.28 1.08 -7.80
C GLY A 79 -10.90 0.64 -9.14
N GLY A 80 -10.52 -0.52 -9.69
CA GLY A 80 -11.11 -1.10 -10.89
C GLY A 80 -10.80 -0.39 -12.21
N GLN A 81 -9.95 0.65 -12.19
CA GLN A 81 -9.56 1.44 -13.36
C GLN A 81 -8.26 0.99 -14.02
N VAL A 82 -7.58 0.00 -13.43
CA VAL A 82 -6.26 -0.48 -13.85
C VAL A 82 -6.30 -1.98 -14.14
N SER A 83 -5.39 -2.44 -14.99
CA SER A 83 -5.23 -3.86 -15.31
C SER A 83 -4.72 -4.63 -14.08
N LEU A 84 -5.51 -5.60 -13.61
CA LEU A 84 -5.14 -6.45 -12.48
C LEU A 84 -3.87 -7.26 -12.75
N ALA A 85 -3.66 -7.70 -13.99
CA ALA A 85 -2.46 -8.42 -14.39
C ALA A 85 -1.21 -7.53 -14.26
N ASP A 86 -1.31 -6.25 -14.69
CA ASP A 86 -0.19 -5.31 -14.61
C ASP A 86 0.11 -4.90 -13.18
N VAL A 87 -0.93 -4.72 -12.35
CA VAL A 87 -0.74 -4.46 -10.91
C VAL A 87 -0.15 -5.68 -10.21
N GLY A 88 -0.58 -6.91 -10.54
CA GLY A 88 0.00 -8.14 -10.02
C GLY A 88 1.48 -8.28 -10.36
N ALA A 89 1.85 -8.02 -11.62
CA ALA A 89 3.25 -8.00 -12.05
C ALA A 89 4.07 -6.92 -11.32
N ALA A 90 3.51 -5.71 -11.15
CA ALA A 90 4.13 -4.64 -10.39
C ALA A 90 4.37 -5.03 -8.92
N LEU A 91 3.37 -5.63 -8.25
CA LEU A 91 3.49 -6.12 -6.89
C LEU A 91 4.57 -7.20 -6.76
N ARG A 92 4.69 -8.13 -7.73
CA ARG A 92 5.79 -9.11 -7.73
C ARG A 92 7.16 -8.45 -7.84
N ALA A 93 7.30 -7.39 -8.65
CA ALA A 93 8.54 -6.63 -8.73
C ALA A 93 8.87 -5.95 -7.38
N VAL A 94 7.86 -5.40 -6.69
CA VAL A 94 8.02 -4.81 -5.35
C VAL A 94 8.39 -5.87 -4.31
N ALA A 95 7.82 -7.06 -4.36
CA ALA A 95 8.19 -8.18 -3.50
C ALA A 95 9.65 -8.58 -3.68
N ALA A 96 10.12 -8.67 -4.93
CA ALA A 96 11.51 -8.99 -5.26
C ALA A 96 12.52 -7.93 -4.79
N ALA A 97 12.07 -6.68 -4.60
CA ALA A 97 12.88 -5.60 -4.05
C ALA A 97 12.90 -5.58 -2.51
N SER A 98 12.01 -6.30 -1.84
CA SER A 98 11.99 -6.33 -0.38
C SER A 98 13.21 -7.08 0.17
N ASN A 99 13.83 -6.52 1.21
CA ASN A 99 14.89 -7.16 1.97
C ASN A 99 14.37 -8.01 3.14
N ASP A 100 13.05 -8.02 3.37
CA ASP A 100 12.40 -8.80 4.42
C ASP A 100 11.58 -9.93 3.79
N PRO A 101 11.90 -11.21 4.08
CA PRO A 101 11.27 -12.35 3.44
C PRO A 101 9.78 -12.49 3.80
N ALA A 102 9.37 -12.08 5.01
CA ALA A 102 7.97 -12.14 5.41
C ALA A 102 7.14 -11.07 4.69
N GLN A 103 7.70 -9.86 4.53
CA GLN A 103 7.12 -8.80 3.73
C GLN A 103 7.02 -9.21 2.26
N ALA A 104 8.09 -9.78 1.67
CA ALA A 104 8.07 -10.25 0.29
C ALA A 104 6.95 -11.27 0.06
N ALA A 105 6.82 -12.26 0.95
CA ALA A 105 5.75 -13.26 0.88
C ALA A 105 4.35 -12.64 0.98
N ALA A 106 4.14 -11.67 1.88
CA ALA A 106 2.88 -10.96 2.00
C ALA A 106 2.52 -10.16 0.73
N ILE A 107 3.51 -9.53 0.09
CA ILE A 107 3.30 -8.80 -1.17
C ILE A 107 3.01 -9.75 -2.33
N VAL A 108 3.65 -10.93 -2.39
CA VAL A 108 3.32 -11.97 -3.37
C VAL A 108 1.87 -12.45 -3.20
N ALA A 109 1.44 -12.72 -1.97
CA ALA A 109 0.05 -13.11 -1.69
C ALA A 109 -0.94 -12.00 -2.09
N ALA A 110 -0.57 -10.72 -1.90
CA ALA A 110 -1.36 -9.60 -2.38
C ALA A 110 -1.42 -9.54 -3.92
N ALA A 111 -0.30 -9.83 -4.61
CA ALA A 111 -0.27 -9.91 -6.08
C ALA A 111 -1.21 -11.00 -6.60
N GLU A 112 -1.18 -12.20 -6.00
CA GLU A 112 -2.08 -13.30 -6.35
C GLU A 112 -3.55 -12.95 -6.08
N ALA A 113 -3.84 -12.26 -4.97
CA ALA A 113 -5.18 -11.77 -4.66
C ALA A 113 -5.67 -10.75 -5.70
N VAL A 114 -4.79 -9.89 -6.20
CA VAL A 114 -5.10 -8.95 -7.29
C VAL A 114 -5.38 -9.68 -8.60
N GLU A 115 -4.49 -10.57 -9.03
CA GLU A 115 -4.63 -11.30 -10.30
C GLU A 115 -5.85 -12.21 -10.33
N SER A 116 -6.22 -12.80 -9.19
CA SER A 116 -7.43 -13.61 -9.04
C SER A 116 -8.71 -12.77 -8.89
N GLY A 117 -8.61 -11.43 -8.89
CA GLY A 117 -9.75 -10.52 -8.69
C GLY A 117 -10.28 -10.47 -7.26
N ARG A 118 -9.68 -11.20 -6.32
CA ARG A 118 -10.06 -11.21 -4.89
C ARG A 118 -9.81 -9.86 -4.21
N ALA A 119 -8.83 -9.10 -4.69
CA ALA A 119 -8.56 -7.76 -4.19
C ALA A 119 -9.76 -6.81 -4.38
N ALA A 120 -10.46 -6.89 -5.51
CA ALA A 120 -11.65 -6.07 -5.79
C ALA A 120 -12.90 -6.52 -5.02
N ALA A 121 -12.93 -7.77 -4.52
CA ALA A 121 -14.06 -8.34 -3.80
C ALA A 121 -14.12 -7.95 -2.32
N GLY A 122 -13.17 -7.14 -1.81
CA GLY A 122 -13.08 -6.78 -0.39
C GLY A 122 -12.87 -7.98 0.53
N THR A 123 -12.55 -9.15 -0.03
CA THR A 123 -12.28 -10.37 0.73
C THR A 123 -10.79 -10.38 1.01
N PRO A 124 -10.35 -10.13 2.26
CA PRO A 124 -8.92 -10.21 2.57
C PRO A 124 -8.41 -11.61 2.20
N PRO A 125 -7.17 -11.73 1.69
CA PRO A 125 -6.57 -13.04 1.47
C PRO A 125 -6.69 -13.84 2.77
N ALA A 126 -7.18 -15.08 2.66
CA ALA A 126 -7.23 -15.98 3.78
C ALA A 126 -5.79 -16.27 4.20
N PHE A 127 -5.26 -15.46 5.12
CA PHE A 127 -4.20 -15.89 6.01
C PHE A 127 -4.85 -16.94 6.91
N GLU A 128 -5.06 -18.14 6.38
CA GLU A 128 -5.26 -19.31 7.23
C GLU A 128 -4.03 -19.38 8.11
N ALA A 129 -4.21 -18.93 9.35
CA ALA A 129 -3.29 -19.16 10.43
C ALA A 129 -3.04 -20.67 10.44
N SER A 130 -1.87 -21.09 9.95
CA SER A 130 -1.45 -22.48 9.99
C SER A 130 -1.38 -22.87 11.48
N PRO A 131 -2.23 -23.79 11.98
CA PRO A 131 -2.05 -24.34 13.30
C PRO A 131 -1.04 -25.49 13.18
N ASN A 132 0.20 -25.25 13.59
CA ASN A 132 1.08 -26.29 14.10
C ASN A 132 1.76 -25.79 15.36
#